data_AF-A0A973YY18-F1
#
_entry.id   AF-A0A973YY18-F1
#
_cell.length_a   1.000
_cell.length_b   1.000
_cell.length_c   1.000
_cell.angle_alpha   90.00
_cell.angle_beta   90.00
_cell.angle_gamma   90.00
#
_symmetry.space_group_name_H-M   'P 1'
#
loop_
_entity.id
_entity.type
_entity.pdbx_description
1 polymer ?
#
loop_
_entity_poly.entity_id
_entity_poly.type
_entity_poly.pdbx_seq_one_letter_code
_entity_poly.pdbx_strand_id
1 'polypeptide(L)' 'MGADVDLVVPVKTLERAKSRLVGTRLDRPALALAFALDTIAAALPAVRRVLAVTSDPSVVAELRALGVESV' A
#
# COMPACT_ATOMS: atom_id res chain seq x y z
N MET A 1 -3.07 11.73 21.43
CA MET A 1 -4.29 12.17 20.73
C MET A 1 -4.20 11.55 19.35
N GLY A 2 -4.96 10.48 19.07
CA GLY A 2 -5.00 9.92 17.71
C GLY A 2 -5.47 11.02 16.77
N ALA A 3 -4.86 11.15 15.59
CA ALA A 3 -5.26 12.21 14.67
C ALA A 3 -6.71 11.99 14.22
N ASP A 4 -7.50 13.07 14.15
CA ASP A 4 -8.92 13.02 13.75
C ASP A 4 -9.10 12.95 12.23
N VAL A 5 -8.18 12.24 11.56
CA VAL A 5 -8.15 12.13 10.09
C VAL A 5 -8.18 10.66 9.68
N ASP A 6 -8.94 10.38 8.64
CA ASP A 6 -8.93 9.11 7.94
C ASP A 6 -8.06 9.24 6.68
N LEU A 7 -7.20 8.26 6.43
CA LEU A 7 -6.28 8.26 5.30
C LEU A 7 -6.76 7.30 4.21
N VAL A 8 -6.87 7.80 2.99
CA VAL A 8 -7.12 6.97 1.80
C VAL A 8 -5.83 6.80 1.02
N VAL A 9 -5.44 5.55 0.73
CA VAL A 9 -4.19 5.22 0.04
C VAL A 9 -4.48 4.46 -1.25
N PRO A 10 -4.45 5.13 -2.42
CA PRO A 10 -4.55 4.45 -3.71
C PRO A 10 -3.30 3.61 -3.98
N VAL A 11 -3.46 2.31 -4.17
CA VAL A 11 -2.40 1.39 -4.58
C VAL A 11 -2.69 0.91 -6.01
N LYS A 12 -1.77 1.21 -6.92
CA LYS A 12 -1.87 0.76 -8.32
C LYS A 12 -1.57 -0.73 -8.40
N THR A 13 -2.08 -1.38 -9.45
CA THR A 13 -1.67 -2.76 -9.77
C THR A 13 -0.15 -2.87 -9.88
N LEU A 14 0.42 -3.89 -9.26
CA LEU A 14 1.85 -4.00 -9.00
C LEU A 14 2.65 -4.00 -10.31
N GLU A 15 2.14 -4.69 -11.34
CA GLU A 15 2.77 -4.78 -12.66
C GLU A 15 2.97 -3.42 -13.35
N ARG A 16 2.05 -2.48 -13.11
CA ARG A 16 2.08 -1.14 -13.70
C ARG A 16 2.76 -0.11 -12.81
N ALA A 17 3.01 -0.45 -11.54
CA ALA A 17 3.57 0.47 -10.57
C ALA A 17 5.06 0.72 -10.82
N LYS A 18 5.55 1.90 -10.41
CA LYS A 18 7.00 2.23 -10.45
C LYS A 18 7.66 2.11 -11.83
N SER A 19 6.95 2.36 -12.93
CA SER A 19 7.49 2.27 -14.30
C SER A 19 8.79 3.04 -14.55
N ARG A 20 9.04 4.08 -13.76
CA ARG A 20 10.29 4.86 -13.75
C ARG A 20 11.51 4.08 -13.23
N LEU A 21 11.32 2.93 -12.59
CA LEU A 21 12.37 2.03 -12.13
C LEU A 21 12.72 0.94 -13.16
N VAL A 22 12.29 1.11 -14.42
CA VAL A 22 12.68 0.23 -15.53
C VAL A 22 14.22 0.21 -15.69
N GLY A 23 14.79 -0.96 -16.00
CA GLY A 23 16.24 -1.14 -16.14
C GLY A 23 16.98 -1.38 -14.83
N THR A 24 16.29 -1.36 -13.68
CA THR A 24 16.86 -1.87 -12.43
C THR A 24 16.85 -3.40 -12.43
N ARG A 25 17.80 -4.04 -11.72
CA ARG A 25 17.82 -5.51 -11.50
C ARG A 25 16.83 -5.96 -10.41
N LEU A 26 15.88 -5.11 -10.05
CA LEU A 26 14.95 -5.33 -8.95
C LEU A 26 13.64 -5.89 -9.47
N ASP A 27 13.02 -6.75 -8.67
CA ASP A 27 11.63 -7.14 -8.86
C ASP A 27 10.73 -5.93 -8.56
N ARG A 28 10.24 -5.30 -9.63
CA ARG A 28 9.48 -4.06 -9.55
C ARG A 28 8.08 -4.26 -8.92
N PRO A 29 7.31 -5.32 -9.23
CA PRO A 29 6.13 -5.70 -8.46
C PRO A 29 6.40 -5.88 -6.96
N ALA A 30 7.43 -6.64 -6.59
CA ALA A 30 7.76 -6.86 -5.17
C ALA A 30 8.13 -5.55 -4.47
N LEU A 31 8.91 -4.68 -5.13
CA LEU A 31 9.27 -3.37 -4.60
C LEU A 31 8.06 -2.41 -4.53
N ALA A 32 7.11 -2.53 -5.45
CA ALA A 32 5.87 -1.77 -5.40
C ALA A 32 5.03 -2.16 -4.18
N LEU A 33 4.92 -3.46 -3.90
CA LEU A 33 4.24 -4.00 -2.73
C LEU A 33 4.92 -3.55 -1.44
N ALA A 34 6.23 -3.72 -1.32
CA ALA A 34 7.00 -3.31 -0.14
C ALA A 34 6.76 -1.83 0.21
N PHE A 35 6.83 -0.92 -0.77
CA PHE A 35 6.56 0.50 -0.51
C PHE A 35 5.13 0.76 -0.02
N ALA A 36 4.13 0.03 -0.55
CA ALA A 36 2.75 0.19 -0.10
C ALA A 36 2.61 -0.24 1.36
N LEU A 37 3.14 -1.41 1.72
CA LEU A 37 3.07 -1.94 3.07
C LEU A 37 3.84 -1.08 4.07
N ASP A 38 5.07 -0.68 3.74
CA ASP A 38 5.89 0.17 4.62
C ASP A 38 5.24 1.52 4.88
N THR A 39 4.68 2.14 3.83
CA THR A 39 4.00 3.45 3.95
C THR A 39 2.76 3.33 4.82
N ILE A 40 1.94 2.30 4.60
CA ILE A 40 0.70 2.10 5.33
C ILE A 40 0.99 1.74 6.80
N ALA A 41 1.93 0.83 7.05
CA ALA A 41 2.33 0.45 8.39
C ALA A 41 2.84 1.65 9.20
N ALA A 42 3.63 2.53 8.57
CA ALA A 42 4.09 3.77 9.20
C ALA A 42 2.95 4.76 9.48
N ALA A 43 1.90 4.77 8.66
CA ALA A 43 0.75 5.66 8.83
C ALA A 43 -0.25 5.20 9.90
N LEU A 44 -0.38 3.88 10.11
CA LEU A 44 -1.35 3.29 11.06
C LEU A 44 -1.39 3.96 12.45
N PRO A 45 -0.27 4.21 13.14
CA PRO A 45 -0.31 4.84 14.47
C PRO A 45 -0.60 6.35 14.43
N ALA A 46 -0.56 6.99 13.25
CA ALA A 46 -0.67 8.42 13.08
C ALA A 46 -2.06 8.90 12.67
N VAL A 47 -2.99 8.00 12.34
CA VAL A 47 -4.33 8.32 11.81
C VAL A 47 -5.42 7.52 12.53
N ARG A 48 -6.69 7.94 12.37
CA ARG A 48 -7.84 7.21 12.95
C ARG A 48 -8.15 5.93 12.20
N ARG A 49 -8.08 5.97 10.86
CA ARG A 49 -8.32 4.81 9.97
C ARG A 49 -7.50 4.93 8.70
N VAL A 50 -7.15 3.79 8.12
CA VAL A 50 -6.61 3.69 6.76
C VAL A 50 -7.58 2.89 5.89
N LEU A 51 -7.90 3.41 4.71
CA LEU A 51 -8.58 2.71 3.62
C LEU A 51 -7.64 2.65 2.42
N ALA A 52 -7.22 1.45 2.02
CA ALA A 52 -6.47 1.28 0.79
C ALA A 52 -7.43 1.06 -0.40
N VAL A 53 -7.17 1.67 -1.54
CA VAL A 53 -7.96 1.47 -2.75
C VAL A 53 -7.11 0.76 -3.78
N THR A 54 -7.46 -0.48 -4.13
CA THR A 54 -6.66 -1.32 -5.03
C THR A 54 -7.51 -2.36 -5.76
N SER A 55 -7.24 -2.52 -7.05
CA SER A 55 -7.82 -3.63 -7.84
C SER A 55 -6.91 -4.87 -7.86
N ASP A 56 -5.80 -4.87 -7.12
CA ASP A 56 -4.79 -5.93 -7.14
C ASP A 56 -5.02 -6.94 -5.99
N PRO A 57 -5.41 -8.19 -6.29
CA PRO A 57 -5.73 -9.18 -5.26
C PRO A 57 -4.55 -9.54 -4.34
N SER A 58 -3.31 -9.44 -4.84
CA SER A 58 -2.13 -9.71 -4.03
C SER A 58 -1.95 -8.65 -2.94
N VAL A 59 -2.20 -7.38 -3.29
CA VAL A 59 -2.18 -6.27 -2.34
C VAL A 59 -3.30 -6.40 -1.32
N VAL A 60 -4.50 -6.81 -1.73
CA VAL A 60 -5.63 -7.05 -0.80
C VAL A 60 -5.27 -8.11 0.24
N ALA A 61 -4.62 -9.20 -0.16
CA ALA A 61 -4.23 -10.27 0.76
C ALA A 61 -3.24 -9.78 1.83
N GLU A 62 -2.22 -9.03 1.43
CA GLU A 62 -1.21 -8.49 2.34
C GLU A 62 -1.80 -7.42 3.29
N LEU A 63 -2.66 -6.54 2.78
CA LEU A 63 -3.33 -5.53 3.61
C LEU A 63 -4.28 -6.14 4.64
N ARG A 64 -4.97 -7.23 4.28
CA ARG A 64 -5.78 -7.99 5.22
C ARG A 64 -4.92 -8.54 6.37
N ALA A 65 -3.70 -9.01 6.08
CA ALA A 65 -2.78 -9.49 7.11
C ALA A 65 -2.33 -8.36 8.07
N LEU A 66 -2.29 -7.12 7.59
CA LEU A 66 -2.03 -5.92 8.41
C LEU A 66 -3.28 -5.38 9.13
N GLY A 67 -4.45 -5.99 8.95
CA GLY A 67 -5.72 -5.50 9.51
C GLY A 67 -6.23 -4.22 8.84
N VAL A 68 -5.76 -3.92 7.62
CA VAL A 68 -6.12 -2.72 6.85
C VAL A 68 -7.28 -3.04 5.92
N GLU A 69 -8.28 -2.17 5.91
CA GLU A 69 -9.40 -2.29 5.00
C GLU A 69 -8.99 -1.90 3.58
N SER A 70 -9.48 -2.66 2.59
CA SER A 70 -9.25 -2.38 1.18
C SER A 70 -10.49 -2.55 0.33
N VAL A 71 -10.61 -1.71 -0.72
CA VAL A 71 -11.69 -1.69 -1.71
C VAL A 71 -11.15 -1.58 -3.14
#